data_AF-A0A973Q7R8-F1
#
_entry.id   AF-A0A973Q7R8-F1
#
_cell.length_a   1.000
_cell.length_b   1.000
_cell.length_c   1.000
_cell.angle_alpha   90.00
_cell.angle_beta   90.00
_cell.angle_gamma   90.00
#
_symmetry.space_group_name_H-M   'P 1'
#
loop_
_entity.id
_entity.type
_entity.pdbx_description
1 polymer ?
#
loop_
_entity_poly.entity_id
_entity_poly.type
_entity_poly.pdbx_seq_one_letter_code
_entity_poly.pdbx_strand_id
1 'polypeptide(L)'
;MEDATADRRLAAVVELAQALATVQTPQEAARAGARRARVAMGGSFAAVSAWERETGRLRVLVNDGDLAPGEEPEPADESYSVSDFPEIAEFLHGSWARGGAPHAWVETAEGTGASPGGSSWGRAAALRR
;
A
#
# COMPACT_ATOMS: atom_id res chain seq x y z
N MET A 1 11.23 -25.26 -6.80
CA MET A 1 10.26 -24.55 -5.93
C MET A 1 10.44 -23.04 -6.00
N GLU A 2 11.67 -22.52 -6.05
CA GLU A 2 11.95 -21.08 -6.30
C GLU A 2 11.45 -20.61 -7.67
N ASP A 3 11.65 -21.42 -8.72
CA ASP A 3 11.22 -21.13 -10.10
C ASP A 3 9.71 -20.86 -10.21
N ALA A 4 8.89 -21.77 -9.68
CA ALA A 4 7.43 -21.60 -9.61
C ALA A 4 6.96 -20.42 -8.75
N THR A 5 7.81 -19.85 -7.89
CA THR A 5 7.50 -18.64 -7.12
C THR A 5 7.89 -17.38 -7.89
N ALA A 6 9.01 -17.42 -8.61
CA ALA A 6 9.40 -16.38 -9.55
C ALA A 6 8.34 -16.24 -10.67
N ASP A 7 7.86 -17.35 -11.23
CA ASP A 7 6.81 -17.37 -12.25
C ASP A 7 5.51 -16.73 -11.76
N ARG A 8 5.08 -17.04 -10.53
CA ARG A 8 3.89 -16.43 -9.93
C ARG A 8 4.04 -14.93 -9.70
N ARG A 9 5.22 -14.48 -9.28
CA ARG A 9 5.51 -13.05 -9.10
C ARG A 9 5.51 -12.31 -10.43
N LEU A 10 6.13 -12.89 -11.46
CA LEU A 10 6.11 -12.33 -12.81
C LEU A 10 4.68 -12.25 -13.36
N ALA A 11 3.90 -13.33 -13.24
CA ALA A 11 2.50 -13.34 -13.63
C ALA A 11 1.70 -12.24 -12.92
N ALA A 12 1.88 -12.07 -11.61
CA ALA A 12 1.24 -11.01 -10.85
C ALA A 12 1.57 -9.60 -11.36
N VAL A 13 2.84 -9.35 -11.71
CA VAL A 13 3.28 -8.06 -12.29
C VAL A 13 2.69 -7.86 -13.69
N VAL A 14 2.67 -8.90 -14.53
CA VAL A 14 2.07 -8.85 -15.87
C VAL A 14 0.58 -8.55 -15.78
N GLU A 15 -0.16 -9.23 -14.90
CA GLU A 15 -1.59 -9.02 -14.71
C GLU A 15 -1.90 -7.62 -14.15
N LEU A 16 -1.03 -7.08 -13.28
CA LEU A 16 -1.11 -5.69 -12.84
C LEU A 16 -0.92 -4.72 -14.02
N ALA A 17 0.14 -4.90 -14.80
CA ALA A 17 0.45 -4.03 -15.94
C ALA A 17 -0.67 -4.06 -17.00
N GLN A 18 -1.22 -5.24 -17.30
CA GLN A 18 -2.34 -5.40 -18.23
C GLN A 18 -3.60 -4.69 -17.73
N ALA A 19 -3.94 -4.82 -16.44
CA ALA A 19 -5.08 -4.13 -15.86
C ALA A 19 -4.93 -2.60 -15.97
N LEU A 20 -3.74 -2.08 -15.63
CA LEU A 20 -3.44 -0.65 -15.72
C LEU A 20 -3.40 -0.13 -17.15
N ALA A 21 -3.06 -0.95 -18.14
CA ALA A 21 -3.04 -0.53 -19.55
C ALA A 21 -4.44 -0.30 -20.15
N THR A 22 -5.49 -0.85 -19.55
CA THR A 22 -6.87 -0.74 -20.07
C THR A 22 -7.67 0.42 -19.49
N VAL A 23 -7.22 1.00 -18.37
CA VAL A 23 -7.94 2.08 -17.67
C VAL A 23 -7.70 3.44 -18.32
N GLN A 24 -8.66 4.35 -18.19
CA GLN A 24 -8.63 5.65 -18.86
C GLN A 24 -8.46 6.81 -17.87
N THR A 25 -8.60 6.56 -16.57
CA THR A 25 -8.49 7.58 -15.52
C THR A 25 -7.54 7.16 -14.39
N PRO A 26 -6.93 8.12 -13.67
CA PRO A 26 -6.11 7.81 -12.49
C PRO A 26 -6.88 7.06 -11.40
N GLN A 27 -8.17 7.34 -11.24
CA GLN A 27 -9.02 6.69 -10.23
C GLN A 27 -9.29 5.22 -10.59
N GLU A 28 -9.54 4.92 -11.86
CA GLU A 28 -9.62 3.54 -12.35
C GLU A 28 -8.29 2.81 -12.21
N ALA A 29 -7.16 3.50 -12.45
CA ALA A 29 -5.83 2.94 -12.24
C ALA A 29 -5.60 2.57 -10.76
N ALA A 30 -5.99 3.45 -9.83
CA ALA A 30 -5.89 3.19 -8.39
C ALA A 30 -6.73 1.97 -7.99
N ARG A 31 -7.99 1.90 -8.44
CA ARG A 31 -8.88 0.74 -8.24
C ARG A 31 -8.27 -0.55 -8.76
N ALA A 32 -7.83 -0.56 -10.02
CA ALA A 32 -7.21 -1.73 -10.63
C ALA A 32 -5.95 -2.14 -9.88
N GLY A 33 -5.10 -1.17 -9.50
CA GLY A 33 -3.87 -1.40 -8.74
C GLY A 33 -4.13 -2.04 -7.38
N ALA A 34 -5.04 -1.47 -6.58
CA ALA A 34 -5.38 -1.98 -5.26
C ALA A 34 -5.89 -3.43 -5.34
N ARG A 35 -6.84 -3.69 -6.25
CA ARG A 35 -7.37 -5.04 -6.48
C ARG A 35 -6.31 -6.04 -6.88
N ARG A 36 -5.48 -5.68 -7.86
CA ARG A 36 -4.43 -6.57 -8.36
C ARG A 36 -3.37 -6.87 -7.30
N ALA A 37 -2.98 -5.86 -6.50
CA ALA A 37 -2.07 -6.03 -5.38
C ALA A 37 -2.67 -6.94 -4.30
N ARG A 38 -3.92 -6.70 -3.88
CA ARG A 38 -4.60 -7.53 -2.88
C ARG A 38 -4.64 -9.00 -3.27
N VAL A 39 -5.07 -9.29 -4.50
CA VAL A 39 -5.17 -10.67 -5.01
C VAL A 39 -3.78 -11.31 -5.09
N ALA A 40 -2.78 -10.62 -5.62
CA ALA A 40 -1.43 -11.15 -5.75
C ALA A 40 -0.77 -11.46 -4.40
N MET A 41 -1.07 -10.66 -3.37
CA MET A 41 -0.54 -10.82 -2.02
C MET A 41 -1.38 -11.78 -1.15
N GLY A 42 -2.53 -12.25 -1.65
CA GLY A 42 -3.48 -13.03 -0.84
C GLY A 42 -4.05 -12.24 0.35
N GLY A 43 -4.12 -10.91 0.22
CA GLY A 43 -4.60 -10.02 1.28
C GLY A 43 -6.13 -10.00 1.36
N SER A 44 -6.66 -9.74 2.56
CA SER A 44 -8.09 -9.43 2.73
C SER A 44 -8.43 -8.00 2.32
N PHE A 45 -7.44 -7.10 2.34
CA PHE A 45 -7.62 -5.68 2.08
C PHE A 45 -6.38 -5.06 1.43
N ALA A 46 -6.56 -4.03 0.62
CA ALA A 46 -5.50 -3.15 0.14
C ALA A 46 -6.04 -1.73 -0.05
N ALA A 47 -5.20 -0.73 0.25
CA ALA A 47 -5.50 0.67 0.00
C ALA A 47 -4.43 1.30 -0.91
N VAL A 48 -4.83 2.26 -1.73
CA VAL A 48 -3.91 3.14 -2.47
C VAL A 48 -4.14 4.56 -2.02
N SER A 49 -3.07 5.22 -1.58
CA SER A 49 -3.13 6.59 -1.08
C SER A 49 -2.18 7.50 -1.86
N ALA A 50 -2.61 8.74 -2.10
CA ALA A 50 -1.77 9.79 -2.65
C ALA A 50 -1.15 10.61 -1.52
N TRP A 51 0.16 10.85 -1.60
CA TRP A 51 0.82 11.81 -0.72
C TRP A 51 0.69 13.23 -1.27
N GLU A 52 -0.12 14.03 -0.59
CA GLU A 52 -0.24 15.47 -0.77
C GLU A 52 0.89 16.16 0.03
N ARG A 53 1.95 16.56 -0.68
CA ARG A 53 3.18 17.05 -0.05
C ARG A 53 3.00 18.41 0.61
N GLU A 54 2.11 19.23 0.04
CA GLU A 54 1.80 20.58 0.50
C GLU A 54 1.15 20.55 1.89
N THR A 55 0.32 19.54 2.16
CA THR A 55 -0.40 19.37 3.42
C THR A 55 0.25 18.35 4.34
N GLY A 56 1.22 17.57 3.83
CA GLY A 56 1.84 16.48 4.57
C GLY A 56 0.88 15.32 4.85
N ARG A 57 -0.12 15.09 3.98
CA ARG A 57 -1.17 14.09 4.19
C ARG A 57 -1.16 12.96 3.16
N LEU A 58 -1.52 11.76 3.60
CA LEU A 58 -1.88 10.65 2.74
C LEU A 58 -3.39 10.62 2.58
N ARG A 59 -3.89 11.04 1.42
CA ARG A 59 -5.31 10.90 1.08
C ARG A 59 -5.56 9.53 0.46
N VAL A 60 -6.51 8.78 1.01
CA VAL A 60 -6.90 7.49 0.45
C VAL A 60 -7.65 7.72 -0.85
N LEU A 61 -7.24 7.02 -1.91
CA LEU A 61 -7.92 7.05 -3.21
C LEU A 61 -8.89 5.90 -3.36
N VAL A 62 -8.50 4.73 -2.85
CA VAL A 62 -9.31 3.52 -2.90
C VAL A 62 -8.98 2.60 -1.73
N ASN A 63 -10.01 1.93 -1.23
CA ASN A 63 -9.95 0.77 -0.37
C ASN A 63 -10.59 -0.42 -1.12
N ASP A 64 -9.89 -1.55 -1.21
CA ASP A 64 -10.37 -2.74 -1.90
C ASP A 64 -10.28 -3.97 -1.01
N GLY A 65 -11.37 -4.74 -0.92
CA GLY A 65 -11.46 -5.96 -0.12
C GLY A 65 -12.45 -5.85 1.04
N ASP A 66 -12.09 -6.43 2.17
CA ASP A 66 -12.94 -6.49 3.36
C ASP A 66 -12.92 -5.16 4.10
N LEU A 67 -13.97 -4.36 3.86
CA LEU A 67 -14.17 -3.06 4.48
C LEU A 67 -14.77 -3.19 5.89
N ALA A 68 -14.24 -2.42 6.83
CA ALA A 68 -14.77 -2.25 8.17
C ALA A 68 -16.03 -1.35 8.18
N PRO A 69 -16.85 -1.38 9.23
CA PRO A 69 -18.00 -0.48 9.36
C PRO A 69 -17.55 0.99 9.33
N GLY A 70 -18.04 1.74 8.34
CA GLY A 70 -17.68 3.15 8.14
C GLY A 70 -16.68 3.39 7.02
N GLU A 71 -15.96 2.35 6.58
CA GLU A 71 -15.06 2.46 5.44
C GLU A 71 -15.84 2.46 4.12
N GLU A 72 -15.37 3.27 3.18
CA GLU A 72 -15.89 3.33 1.82
C GLU A 72 -14.84 2.83 0.82
N PRO A 73 -15.26 2.21 -0.31
CA PRO A 73 -14.34 1.81 -1.37
C PRO A 73 -13.58 2.98 -2.00
N GLU A 74 -14.20 4.16 -2.09
CA GLU A 74 -13.63 5.38 -2.69
C GLU A 74 -13.95 6.57 -1.78
N PRO A 75 -13.24 6.69 -0.64
CA PRO A 75 -13.57 7.66 0.39
C PRO A 75 -13.26 9.09 -0.08
N ALA A 76 -14.15 10.03 0.20
CA ALA A 76 -13.95 11.44 -0.17
C ALA A 76 -13.06 12.20 0.83
N ASP A 77 -13.09 11.82 2.10
CA ASP A 77 -12.53 12.58 3.24
C ASP A 77 -11.56 11.77 4.11
N GLU A 78 -11.23 10.53 3.71
CA GLU A 78 -10.26 9.71 4.43
C GLU A 78 -8.82 10.17 4.13
N SER A 79 -8.17 10.75 5.15
CA SER A 79 -6.79 11.23 5.04
C SER A 79 -6.02 11.17 6.35
N TYR A 80 -4.76 10.78 6.26
CA TYR A 80 -3.87 10.55 7.40
C TYR A 80 -2.71 11.54 7.38
N SER A 81 -2.23 11.99 8.54
CA SER A 81 -1.01 12.80 8.60
C SER A 81 0.20 11.91 8.42
N VAL A 82 1.13 12.27 7.54
CA VAL A 82 2.40 11.53 7.39
C VAL A 82 3.22 11.59 8.69
N SER A 83 3.04 12.63 9.50
CA SER A 83 3.69 12.72 10.82
C SER A 83 3.29 11.61 11.79
N ASP A 84 2.13 10.99 11.60
CA ASP A 84 1.66 9.89 12.44
C ASP A 84 2.36 8.56 12.05
N PHE A 85 3.03 8.56 10.90
CA PHE A 85 3.73 7.43 10.27
C PHE A 85 5.10 7.90 9.72
N PRO A 86 6.01 8.39 10.57
CA PRO A 86 7.32 8.90 10.14
C PRO A 86 8.11 7.90 9.30
N GLU A 87 7.87 6.59 9.49
CA GLU A 87 8.47 5.50 8.73
C GLU A 87 8.18 5.58 7.21
N ILE A 88 7.01 6.09 6.82
CA ILE A 88 6.62 6.29 5.41
C ILE A 88 7.49 7.39 4.77
N ALA A 89 7.78 8.45 5.52
CA ALA A 89 8.61 9.56 5.05
C ALA A 89 10.10 9.18 5.00
N GLU A 90 10.61 8.48 6.02
CA GLU A 90 12.01 8.08 6.12
C GLU A 90 12.40 7.07 5.03
N PHE A 91 11.52 6.13 4.73
CA PHE A 91 11.71 5.13 3.67
C PHE A 91 11.95 5.77 2.28
N LEU A 92 11.26 6.87 1.99
CA LEU A 92 11.40 7.59 0.72
C LEU A 92 12.70 8.42 0.62
N HIS A 93 13.30 8.82 1.76
CA HIS A 93 14.48 9.68 1.79
C HIS A 93 15.83 8.93 1.80
N GLY A 94 15.89 7.69 2.29
CA GLY A 94 17.18 7.04 2.59
C GLY A 94 17.79 6.18 1.48
N SER A 95 16.99 5.39 0.76
CA SER A 95 17.50 4.21 0.03
C SER A 95 17.19 4.24 -1.47
N TRP A 96 15.98 4.62 -1.87
CA TRP A 96 15.55 4.60 -3.27
C TRP A 96 16.14 5.74 -4.10
N ALA A 97 16.16 6.95 -3.55
CA ALA A 97 16.77 8.13 -4.19
C ALA A 97 18.29 7.97 -4.40
N ARG A 98 18.94 7.02 -3.70
CA ARG A 98 20.37 6.68 -3.83
C ARG A 98 20.63 5.41 -4.65
N GLY A 99 19.62 4.86 -5.33
CA GLY A 99 19.78 3.69 -6.20
C GLY A 99 19.74 2.33 -5.49
N GLY A 100 19.29 2.28 -4.24
CA GLY A 100 19.00 1.03 -3.54
C GLY A 100 17.77 0.32 -4.12
N ALA A 101 17.74 -1.01 -4.02
CA ALA A 101 16.63 -1.79 -4.52
C ALA A 101 15.32 -1.49 -3.74
N PRO A 102 14.18 -1.56 -4.43
CA PRO A 102 12.88 -1.57 -3.80
C PRO A 102 12.79 -2.59 -2.66
N HIS A 103 12.45 -2.17 -1.44
CA HIS A 103 12.05 -3.11 -0.39
C HIS A 103 10.72 -2.68 0.18
N ALA A 104 9.71 -3.55 0.20
CA ALA A 104 8.46 -3.21 0.87
C ALA A 104 8.69 -3.10 2.38
N TRP A 105 8.05 -2.13 3.03
CA TRP A 105 7.88 -2.17 4.48
C TRP A 105 6.83 -3.24 4.81
N VAL A 106 7.20 -4.18 5.68
CA VAL A 106 6.34 -5.31 6.06
C VAL A 106 6.29 -5.39 7.58
N GLU A 107 5.08 -5.35 8.13
CA GLU A 107 4.83 -5.58 9.55
C GLU A 107 4.11 -6.91 9.74
N THR A 108 4.51 -7.68 10.76
CA THR A 108 3.88 -8.97 11.08
C THR A 108 3.23 -8.95 12.45
N ALA A 109 2.18 -9.76 12.57
CA ALA A 109 1.44 -9.98 13.79
C ALA A 109 2.31 -10.39 15.00
N GLU A 110 3.47 -10.98 14.75
CA GLU A 110 4.34 -11.51 15.81
C GLU A 110 5.34 -10.47 16.36
N GLY A 111 5.35 -9.24 15.83
CA GLY A 111 6.12 -8.13 16.41
C GLY A 111 7.62 -8.38 16.49
N THR A 112 8.20 -9.12 15.55
CA THR A 112 9.64 -9.47 15.56
C THR A 112 10.52 -8.46 14.82
N GLY A 113 9.94 -7.43 14.19
CA GLY A 113 10.68 -6.34 13.58
C GLY A 113 10.87 -5.19 14.55
N ALA A 114 12.12 -4.90 14.93
CA ALA A 114 12.45 -3.63 15.56
C ALA A 114 12.21 -2.48 14.57
N SER A 115 10.99 -1.95 14.52
CA SER A 115 10.77 -0.62 13.95
C SER A 115 11.52 0.39 14.82
N PRO A 116 12.27 1.35 14.25
CA PRO A 116 12.92 2.42 15.01
C PRO A 116 11.96 3.29 15.83
N GLY A 117 10.64 3.07 15.73
CA GLY A 117 9.57 3.87 16.35
C GLY A 117 8.57 3.12 17.26
N GLY A 118 8.93 1.96 17.83
CA GLY A 118 8.10 1.29 18.85
C GLY A 118 6.83 0.59 18.32
N SER A 119 6.17 -0.19 19.19
CA SER A 119 5.15 -1.19 18.85
C SER A 119 4.05 -0.68 17.89
N SER A 120 4.06 -1.17 16.66
CA SER A 120 3.31 -0.65 15.51
C SER A 120 1.97 -1.31 15.24
N TRP A 121 1.60 -2.31 16.04
CA TRP A 121 0.39 -3.14 15.87
C TRP A 121 -0.95 -2.38 15.83
N GLY A 122 -0.98 -1.14 16.33
CA GLY A 122 -2.17 -0.29 16.29
C GLY A 122 -2.23 0.70 15.11
N ARG A 123 -1.12 0.92 14.39
CA ARG A 123 -1.00 2.01 13.40
C ARG A 123 -1.43 1.59 12.00
N ALA A 124 -1.09 0.37 11.55
CA ALA A 124 -1.65 -0.17 10.30
C ALA A 124 -3.18 -0.35 10.38
N ALA A 125 -3.70 -0.72 11.56
CA ALA A 125 -5.15 -0.72 11.82
C ALA A 125 -5.74 0.70 11.89
N ALA A 126 -4.94 1.71 12.24
CA ALA A 126 -5.40 3.11 12.23
C ALA A 126 -5.61 3.68 10.83
N LEU A 127 -5.05 3.02 9.79
CA LEU A 127 -5.33 3.29 8.36
C LEU A 127 -6.66 2.67 7.88
N ARG A 128 -7.40 1.98 8.76
CA ARG A 128 -8.66 1.29 8.43
C ARG A 128 -9.88 1.97 9.06
N ARG A 129 -10.00 3.30 8.92
CA ARG A 129 -11.04 4.10 9.59
C ARG A 129 -12.07 4.66 8.62
#